data_AF-A0A2V6IUL2-F1
#
_entry.id   AF-A0A2V6IUL2-F1
#
_cell.length_a   1.000
_cell.length_b   1.000
_cell.length_c   1.000
_cell.angle_alpha   90.00
_cell.angle_beta   90.00
_cell.angle_gamma   90.00
#
_symmetry.space_group_name_H-M   'P 1'
#
loop_
_entity.id
_entity.type
_entity.pdbx_description
1 polymer ?
#
loop_
_entity_poly.entity_id
_entity_poly.type
_entity_poly.pdbx_seq_one_letter_code
_entity_poly.pdbx_strand_id
1 'polypeptide(L)'
;MTDCVLVCPVACFYELEGQLVIHPEECIDCMACVDECPVHAIYAEGDLPPEFQADIEFNATEARRVNESGQGAIEAKKDPLPTAAQRKAELGY
;
A
#
# COMPACT_ATOMS: atom_id res chain seq x y z
N MET A 1 1.19 -8.46 5.50
CA MET A 1 -0.13 -8.28 6.13
C MET A 1 -0.82 -7.14 5.41
N THR A 2 -2.14 -7.00 5.54
CA THR A 2 -2.92 -5.99 4.80
C THR A 2 -3.83 -5.22 5.75
N ASP A 3 -3.39 -4.92 6.96
CA ASP A 3 -4.20 -4.25 7.99
C ASP A 3 -4.63 -2.83 7.57
N CYS A 4 -3.78 -2.14 6.80
CA CYS A 4 -4.07 -0.83 6.19
C CYS A 4 -5.36 -0.78 5.35
N VAL A 5 -5.81 -1.91 4.79
CA VAL A 5 -7.03 -1.95 3.95
C VAL A 5 -8.30 -1.84 4.79
N LEU A 6 -8.26 -2.26 6.06
CA LEU A 6 -9.42 -2.27 6.94
C LEU A 6 -9.80 -0.87 7.43
N VAL A 7 -8.86 0.07 7.40
CA VAL A 7 -9.04 1.44 7.88
C VAL A 7 -9.22 2.44 6.74
N CYS A 8 -9.08 2.01 5.48
CA CYS A 8 -9.22 2.88 4.33
C CYS A 8 -10.72 3.18 4.08
N PRO A 9 -11.19 4.43 4.23
CA PRO A 9 -12.62 4.76 4.12
C PRO A 9 -13.16 4.71 2.69
N VAL A 10 -12.26 4.69 1.70
CA VAL A 10 -12.56 4.76 0.26
C VAL A 10 -12.07 3.54 -0.50
N ALA A 11 -11.54 2.53 0.21
CA ALA A 11 -11.01 1.29 -0.36
C ALA A 11 -10.11 1.52 -1.59
N CYS A 12 -9.01 2.27 -1.44
CA CYS A 12 -8.13 2.64 -2.57
C CYS A 12 -6.82 1.82 -2.65
N PHE A 13 -6.77 0.63 -2.04
CA PHE A 13 -5.60 -0.25 -2.10
C PHE A 13 -5.74 -1.32 -3.18
N TYR A 14 -4.73 -1.44 -4.04
CA TYR A 14 -4.67 -2.43 -5.10
C TYR A 14 -3.49 -3.38 -4.88
N GLU A 15 -3.67 -4.65 -5.21
CA GLU A 15 -2.68 -5.70 -4.97
C GLU A 15 -1.82 -5.98 -6.20
N LEU A 16 -0.51 -5.96 -5.98
CA LEU A 16 0.52 -6.44 -6.90
C LEU A 16 1.14 -7.72 -6.35
N GLU A 17 2.05 -8.33 -7.11
CA GLU A 17 2.83 -9.46 -6.62
C GLU A 17 3.79 -8.99 -5.51
N GLY A 18 3.45 -9.31 -4.26
CA GLY A 18 4.29 -9.05 -3.10
C GLY A 18 4.10 -7.70 -2.39
N GLN A 19 3.24 -6.81 -2.90
CA GLN A 19 2.98 -5.50 -2.29
C GLN A 19 1.58 -4.97 -2.59
N LEU A 20 1.15 -3.98 -1.80
CA LEU A 20 -0.05 -3.18 -2.09
C LEU A 20 0.37 -1.79 -2.54
N VAL A 21 -0.41 -1.18 -3.43
CA VAL A 21 -0.25 0.20 -3.88
C VAL A 21 -1.52 1.00 -3.59
N ILE A 22 -1.36 2.29 -3.28
CA ILE A 22 -2.45 3.22 -3.02
C ILE A 22 -2.78 3.93 -4.33
N HIS A 23 -4.06 3.97 -4.72
CA HIS A 23 -4.48 4.73 -5.90
C HIS A 23 -4.59 6.22 -5.55
N PRO A 24 -3.74 7.09 -6.12
CA PRO A 24 -3.63 8.48 -5.67
C PRO A 24 -4.87 9.32 -6.02
N GLU A 25 -5.62 8.96 -7.07
CA GLU A 25 -6.83 9.69 -7.45
C GLU A 25 -8.07 9.29 -6.63
N GLU A 26 -8.01 8.16 -5.93
CA GLU A 26 -9.08 7.68 -5.04
C GLU A 26 -8.76 7.97 -3.57
N CYS A 27 -7.48 8.05 -3.23
CA CYS A 27 -7.02 8.48 -1.90
C CYS A 27 -7.54 9.88 -1.57
N ILE A 28 -8.02 10.05 -0.34
CA ILE A 28 -8.54 11.32 0.18
C ILE A 28 -7.68 11.90 1.30
N ASP A 29 -6.42 11.45 1.40
CA ASP A 29 -5.42 11.92 2.37
C ASP A 29 -5.86 11.89 3.84
N CYS A 30 -6.67 10.89 4.21
CA CYS A 30 -7.17 10.74 5.58
C CYS A 30 -6.13 10.23 6.59
N MET A 31 -4.98 9.74 6.12
CA MET A 31 -3.85 9.20 6.90
C MET A 31 -4.14 8.00 7.82
N ALA A 32 -5.36 7.44 7.81
CA ALA A 32 -5.75 6.34 8.71
C ALA A 32 -4.90 5.07 8.55
N CYS A 33 -4.34 4.83 7.37
CA CYS A 33 -3.56 3.63 7.06
C CYS A 33 -2.08 3.68 7.47
N VAL A 34 -1.55 4.86 7.83
CA VAL A 34 -0.11 5.06 8.07
C VAL A 34 0.40 4.18 9.21
N ASP A 35 -0.26 4.24 10.37
CA ASP A 35 0.14 3.51 11.58
C ASP A 35 -0.21 2.01 11.55
N GLU A 36 -1.06 1.60 10.60
CA GLU A 36 -1.47 0.20 10.46
C GLU A 36 -0.43 -0.65 9.72
N CYS A 37 0.54 -0.03 9.07
CA CYS A 37 1.59 -0.75 8.36
C CYS A 37 2.69 -1.21 9.34
N PRO A 38 2.91 -2.52 9.54
CA PRO A 38 3.86 -3.07 10.53
C PRO A 38 5.34 -2.80 10.21
N VAL A 39 5.61 -2.34 8.98
CA VAL A 39 6.93 -2.03 8.43
C VAL A 39 7.01 -0.56 8.00
N HIS A 40 6.04 0.26 8.44
CA HIS A 40 5.94 1.70 8.19
C HIS A 40 6.23 2.10 6.73
N ALA A 41 5.67 1.36 5.77
CA ALA A 41 5.90 1.58 4.34
C ALA A 41 4.95 2.62 3.71
N ILE A 42 4.02 3.19 4.49
CA ILE A 42 3.02 4.15 4.02
C ILE A 42 3.40 5.52 4.56
N TYR A 43 3.48 6.51 3.66
CA TYR A 43 3.86 7.88 3.99
C TYR A 43 2.82 8.84 3.41
N ALA A 44 2.65 10.00 4.05
CA ALA A 44 2.10 11.16 3.38
C ALA A 44 3.13 11.66 2.33
N GLU A 45 2.67 12.20 1.21
CA GLU A 45 3.56 12.63 0.11
C GLU A 45 4.64 13.62 0.60
N GLY A 46 4.28 14.55 1.49
CA GLY A 46 5.20 15.53 2.07
C GLY A 46 6.23 14.96 3.04
N ASP A 47 6.00 13.74 3.56
CA ASP A 47 6.88 13.05 4.50
C ASP A 47 7.68 11.91 3.83
N LEU A 48 7.50 11.71 2.52
CA LEU A 48 8.14 10.62 1.78
C LEU A 48 9.66 10.83 1.72
N PRO A 49 10.46 9.87 2.24
CA PRO A 49 11.91 9.94 2.15
C PRO A 49 12.43 10.09 0.71
N PRO A 50 13.49 10.87 0.46
CA PRO A 50 14.02 11.11 -0.88
C PRO A 50 14.35 9.84 -1.68
N GLU A 51 14.77 8.77 -1.00
CA GLU A 51 15.08 7.48 -1.61
C GLU A 51 13.87 6.78 -2.24
N PHE A 52 12.64 7.11 -1.82
CA PHE A 52 11.39 6.51 -2.30
C PHE A 52 10.63 7.41 -3.28
N GLN A 53 11.21 8.54 -3.70
CA GLN A 53 10.54 9.47 -4.62
C GLN A 53 10.12 8.82 -5.95
N ALA A 54 10.88 7.84 -6.43
CA ALA A 54 10.52 7.07 -7.63
C ALA A 54 9.25 6.22 -7.44
N ASP A 55 8.91 5.86 -6.20
CA ASP A 55 7.75 5.03 -5.90
C ASP A 55 6.43 5.79 -6.10
N ILE A 56 6.44 7.13 -6.11
CA ILE A 56 5.24 7.94 -6.40
C ILE A 56 4.68 7.59 -7.79
N GLU A 57 5.53 7.69 -8.81
CA GLU A 57 5.15 7.42 -10.20
C GLU A 57 4.82 5.94 -10.40
N PHE A 58 5.63 5.04 -9.82
CA PHE A 58 5.40 3.61 -9.89
C PHE A 58 4.05 3.22 -9.27
N ASN A 59 3.76 3.67 -8.04
CA ASN A 59 2.50 3.35 -7.35
C ASN A 59 1.29 3.91 -8.10
N ALA A 60 1.37 5.14 -8.60
CA ALA A 60 0.31 5.75 -9.40
C ALA A 60 0.04 4.96 -10.68
N THR A 61 1.10 4.56 -11.39
CA THR A 61 1.00 3.81 -12.65
C THR A 61 0.41 2.42 -12.41
N GLU A 62 0.91 1.70 -11.42
CA GLU A 62 0.47 0.33 -11.15
C GLU A 62 -0.93 0.29 -10.56
N ALA A 63 -1.31 1.23 -9.68
CA ALA A 63 -2.66 1.29 -9.16
C ALA A 63 -3.69 1.50 -10.29
N ARG A 64 -3.42 2.42 -11.23
CA ARG A 64 -4.26 2.62 -12.42
C ARG A 64 -4.31 1.36 -13.27
N ARG A 65 -3.15 0.77 -13.57
CA ARG A 65 -3.05 -0.45 -14.39
C ARG A 65 -3.88 -1.59 -13.80
N VAL A 66 -3.82 -1.80 -12.49
CA VAL A 66 -4.58 -2.86 -11.81
C VAL A 66 -6.08 -2.54 -11.84
N ASN A 67 -6.47 -1.31 -11.49
CA ASN A 67 -7.87 -0.85 -11.52
C ASN A 67 -8.48 -1.02 -12.92
N GLU A 68 -7.80 -0.51 -13.96
CA GLU A 68 -8.24 -0.58 -15.37
C GLU A 68 -8.28 -2.01 -15.91
N SER A 69 -7.51 -2.94 -15.33
CA SER A 69 -7.57 -4.37 -15.68
C SER A 69 -8.84 -5.07 -15.16
N GLY A 70 -9.65 -4.38 -14.36
CA GLY A 70 -10.87 -4.90 -13.74
C GLY A 70 -10.63 -5.61 -12.41
N GLN A 71 -9.40 -5.59 -11.90
CA GLN A 71 -9.11 -6.04 -10.54
C GLN A 71 -9.48 -4.93 -9.57
N GLY A 72 -10.53 -5.17 -8.79
CA GLY A 72 -11.00 -4.23 -7.78
C GLY A 72 -10.04 -4.07 -6.60
N ALA A 73 -10.30 -3.05 -5.79
CA ALA A 73 -9.56 -2.80 -4.59
C ALA A 73 -9.70 -3.93 -3.56
N ILE A 74 -8.71 -4.04 -2.68
CA ILE A 74 -8.73 -4.97 -1.56
C ILE A 74 -9.55 -4.36 -0.42
N GLU A 75 -10.71 -4.95 -0.14
CA GLU A 75 -11.62 -4.49 0.91
C GLU A 75 -11.56 -5.35 2.18
N ALA A 76 -10.82 -6.46 2.13
CA ALA A 76 -10.74 -7.42 3.22
C ALA A 76 -9.28 -7.77 3.56
N LYS A 77 -9.01 -7.95 4.85
CA LYS A 77 -7.70 -8.39 5.32
C LYS A 77 -7.38 -9.79 4.79
N LYS A 78 -6.15 -9.95 4.30
CA LYS A 78 -5.57 -11.23 3.89
C LYS A 78 -4.51 -11.68 4.88
N ASP A 79 -4.31 -12.99 4.93
CA ASP A 79 -3.19 -13.57 5.66
C ASP A 79 -1.86 -13.08 5.07
N PRO A 80 -0.82 -12.86 5.90
CA PRO A 80 0.50 -12.53 5.41
C PRO A 80 1.03 -13.60 4.44
N LEU A 81 1.75 -13.17 3.40
CA LEU A 81 2.47 -14.09 2.52
C LEU A 81 3.45 -14.96 3.34
N PRO A 82 3.77 -16.18 2.89
CA PRO A 82 4.73 -17.06 3.59
C PRO A 82 6.10 -16.41 3.85
N THR A 83 6.51 -15.48 2.98
CA THR A 83 7.78 -14.74 3.06
C THR A 83 7.69 -13.48 3.94
N ALA A 84 6.52 -13.11 4.46
CA ALA A 84 6.31 -11.84 5.16
C ALA A 84 7.18 -11.72 6.42
N ALA A 85 7.33 -12.79 7.19
CA ALA A 85 8.16 -12.78 8.41
C ALA A 85 9.64 -12.54 8.10
N GLN A 86 10.16 -13.20 7.05
CA GLN A 86 11.53 -13.00 6.58
C GLN A 86 11.73 -11.56 6.10
N ARG A 87 10.82 -11.06 5.25
CA ARG A 87 10.90 -9.71 4.70
C ARG A 87 10.88 -8.64 5.80
N LYS A 88 10.05 -8.84 6.83
CA LYS A 88 9.98 -7.98 8.01
C LYS A 88 11.33 -7.90 8.73
N ALA A 89 11.96 -9.07 8.96
CA ALA A 89 13.27 -9.15 9.60
C ALA A 89 14.39 -8.49 8.76
N GLU A 90 14.37 -8.66 7.43
CA GLU A 90 15.33 -8.01 6.51
C GLU A 90 15.23 -6.48 6.56
N LEU A 91 14.03 -5.95 6.76
CA LEU A 91 13.76 -4.51 6.89
C LEU A 91 14.01 -3.98 8.31
N GLY A 92 14.29 -4.85 9.28
CA GLY A 92 14.60 -4.47 10.66
C GLY A 92 13.38 -4.24 11.56
N TYR A 93 12.23 -4.84 11.25
CA TYR A 93 10.98 -4.71 12.03
C TYR A 93 10.57 -5.97 12.80
#